data_AF-A0A1V9GCX9-F1
#
_entry.id   AF-A0A1V9GCX9-F1
#
_cell.length_a   1.000
_cell.length_b   1.000
_cell.length_c   1.000
_cell.angle_alpha   90.00
_cell.angle_beta   90.00
_cell.angle_gamma   90.00
#
_symmetry.space_group_name_H-M   'P 1'
#
loop_
_entity.id
_entity.type
_entity.pdbx_description
1 polymer ?
#
loop_
_entity_poly.entity_id
_entity_poly.type
_entity_poly.pdbx_seq_one_letter_code
_entity_poly.pdbx_strand_id
1 'polypeptide(L)'
;MRTAIIRQKLHQFIETAEEKKVKAIYALLEDEIAQDEWEYTDEFKADLDRRFAYYKDGGKMVSAKDANKQINELFKKSKKK
;
A
#
# COMPACT_ATOMS: atom_id res chain seq x y z
N MET A 1 4.14 -4.19 26.92
CA MET A 1 4.31 -5.43 27.71
C MET A 1 3.30 -6.53 27.34
N ARG A 2 1.98 -6.28 27.36
CA ARG A 2 0.96 -7.32 27.04
C ARG A 2 1.11 -7.93 25.63
N THR A 3 1.37 -7.10 24.62
CA THR A 3 1.56 -7.56 23.23
C THR A 3 2.83 -8.38 23.03
N ALA A 4 3.90 -8.07 23.78
CA ALA A 4 5.14 -8.85 23.73
C ALA A 4 4.93 -10.29 24.24
N ILE A 5 4.15 -10.43 25.32
CA ILE A 5 3.77 -11.74 25.87
C ILE A 5 2.90 -12.52 24.87
N ILE A 6 1.95 -11.86 24.20
CA ILE A 6 1.11 -12.49 23.17
C ILE A 6 1.97 -13.00 22.01
N ARG A 7 2.91 -12.17 21.52
CA ARG A 7 3.82 -12.55 20.43
C ARG A 7 4.67 -13.77 20.80
N GLN A 8 5.22 -13.79 22.01
CA GLN A 8 6.02 -14.93 22.49
C GLN A 8 5.20 -16.23 22.54
N LYS A 9 3.95 -16.16 23.01
CA LYS A 9 3.06 -17.34 23.06
C LYS A 9 2.69 -17.84 21.66
N LEU A 10 2.46 -16.94 20.70
CA LEU A 10 2.19 -17.31 19.32
C LEU A 10 3.40 -17.99 18.67
N HIS A 11 4.62 -17.47 18.88
CA HIS A 11 5.84 -18.13 18.41
C HIS A 11 5.97 -19.55 18.96
N GLN A 12 5.85 -19.73 20.28
CA GLN A 12 5.94 -21.06 20.89
C GLN A 12 4.87 -22.03 20.39
N PHE A 13 3.65 -21.54 20.16
CA PHE A 13 2.57 -22.35 19.60
C PHE A 13 2.89 -22.81 18.17
N ILE A 14 3.35 -21.90 17.29
CA ILE A 14 3.65 -22.23 15.90
C ILE A 14 4.76 -23.29 15.78
N GLU A 15 5.80 -23.21 16.62
CA GLU A 15 6.93 -24.16 16.65
C GLU A 15 6.50 -25.61 16.95
N THR A 16 5.39 -25.80 17.66
CA THR A 16 4.94 -27.12 18.14
C THR A 16 3.58 -27.55 17.58
N ALA A 17 2.94 -26.67 16.80
CA ALA A 17 1.61 -26.92 16.25
C ALA A 17 1.65 -27.97 15.13
N GLU A 18 0.62 -28.83 15.11
CA GLU A 18 0.40 -29.73 13.99
C GLU A 18 0.21 -28.95 12.67
N GLU A 19 0.73 -29.49 11.56
CA GLU A 19 0.71 -28.85 10.24
C GLU A 19 -0.68 -28.33 9.84
N LYS A 20 -1.75 -29.09 10.15
CA LYS A 20 -3.14 -28.69 9.86
C LYS A 20 -3.55 -27.39 10.56
N LYS A 21 -3.05 -27.15 11.78
CA LYS A 21 -3.34 -25.93 12.55
C LYS A 21 -2.54 -24.75 12.02
N VAL A 22 -1.28 -24.97 11.63
CA VAL A 22 -0.45 -23.95 10.99
C VAL A 22 -1.08 -23.50 9.67
N LYS A 23 -1.51 -24.44 8.82
CA LYS A 23 -2.21 -24.13 7.57
C LYS A 23 -3.50 -23.34 7.78
N ALA A 24 -4.30 -23.70 8.79
CA ALA A 24 -5.52 -22.97 9.11
C ALA A 24 -5.23 -21.53 9.57
N ILE A 25 -4.19 -21.32 10.38
CA ILE A 25 -3.78 -19.98 10.82
C ILE A 25 -3.24 -19.17 9.65
N TYR A 26 -2.39 -19.77 8.81
CA TYR A 26 -1.87 -19.11 7.62
C TYR A 26 -3.00 -18.70 6.67
N ALA A 27 -3.94 -19.59 6.37
CA ALA A 27 -5.08 -19.27 5.50
C ALA A 27 -5.99 -18.15 6.05
N LEU A 28 -6.05 -17.98 7.38
CA LEU A 28 -6.81 -16.89 8.01
C LEU A 28 -6.10 -15.54 7.95
N LEU A 29 -4.78 -15.54 7.81
CA LEU A 29 -3.93 -14.34 7.89
C LEU A 29 -3.10 -14.16 6.62
N GLU A 30 -3.39 -14.90 5.56
CA GLU A 30 -2.55 -14.99 4.37
C GLU A 30 -2.41 -13.61 3.74
N ASP A 31 -3.52 -12.88 3.61
CA ASP A 31 -3.54 -11.55 3.04
C ASP A 31 -2.77 -10.53 3.90
N GLU A 32 -2.84 -10.62 5.22
CA GLU A 32 -2.11 -9.73 6.14
C GLU A 32 -0.63 -10.08 6.28
N ILE A 33 -0.27 -11.36 6.06
CA ILE A 33 1.13 -11.82 6.03
C ILE A 33 1.77 -11.49 4.67
N ALA A 34 1.02 -11.62 3.58
CA ALA A 34 1.48 -11.36 2.21
C ALA A 34 1.40 -9.89 1.82
N GLN A 35 0.56 -9.09 2.50
CA GLN A 35 0.68 -7.66 2.49
C GLN A 35 1.92 -7.27 3.29
N ASP A 36 3.06 -7.22 2.60
CA ASP A 36 4.06 -6.22 2.97
C ASP A 36 3.31 -4.88 3.11
N GLU A 37 3.45 -4.23 4.27
CA GLU A 37 3.03 -2.84 4.42
C GLU A 37 3.51 -2.13 3.15
N TRP A 38 2.60 -1.48 2.41
CA TRP A 38 2.97 -0.74 1.20
C TRP A 38 3.88 0.41 1.64
N GLU A 39 5.17 0.13 1.80
CA GLU A 39 6.15 1.13 2.15
C GLU A 39 6.33 1.99 0.91
N TYR A 40 5.93 3.24 1.03
CA TYR A 40 6.27 4.22 0.03
C TYR A 40 7.79 4.30 -0.08
N THR A 41 8.30 4.11 -1.31
CA THR A 41 9.71 4.31 -1.58
C THR A 41 10.09 5.74 -1.22
N ASP A 42 11.36 5.97 -0.89
CA ASP A 42 11.83 7.30 -0.52
C ASP A 42 11.68 8.30 -1.67
N GLU A 43 11.80 7.83 -2.93
CA GLU A 43 11.52 8.68 -4.09
C GLU A 43 10.05 9.08 -4.16
N PHE A 44 9.14 8.16 -3.84
CA PHE A 44 7.70 8.46 -3.84
C PHE A 44 7.33 9.42 -2.70
N LYS A 45 7.88 9.23 -1.50
CA LYS A 45 7.73 10.18 -0.39
C LYS A 45 8.22 11.58 -0.77
N ALA A 46 9.42 11.68 -1.37
CA ALA A 46 9.98 12.96 -1.81
C ALA A 46 9.11 13.66 -2.87
N ASP A 47 8.51 12.90 -3.80
CA ASP A 47 7.57 13.46 -4.78
C ASP A 47 6.29 13.98 -4.11
N LEU A 48 5.75 13.26 -3.11
CA LEU A 48 4.59 13.71 -2.34
C LEU A 48 4.89 14.98 -1.57
N ASP A 49 6.04 15.06 -0.87
CA ASP A 49 6.46 16.25 -0.14
C ASP A 49 6.62 17.47 -1.08
N ARG A 50 7.23 17.24 -2.25
CA ARG A 50 7.37 18.28 -3.29
C ARG A 50 6.00 18.77 -3.77
N ARG A 51 5.06 17.86 -4.06
CA ARG A 51 3.70 18.23 -4.51
C ARG A 51 2.96 18.99 -3.41
N PHE A 52 3.09 18.54 -2.16
CA PHE A 52 2.48 19.21 -1.01
C PHE A 52 2.99 20.65 -0.87
N ALA A 53 4.31 20.86 -0.90
CA ALA A 53 4.89 22.19 -0.85
C ALA A 53 4.41 23.08 -2.01
N TYR A 54 4.44 22.56 -3.24
CA TYR A 54 3.97 23.28 -4.42
C TYR A 54 2.53 23.79 -4.27
N TYR A 55 1.60 22.94 -3.82
CA TYR A 55 0.21 23.36 -3.65
C TYR A 55 -0.01 24.26 -2.45
N LYS A 56 0.74 24.06 -1.36
CA LYS A 56 0.74 24.96 -0.20
C LYS A 56 1.14 26.39 -0.59
N ASP A 57 2.09 26.52 -1.51
CA ASP A 57 2.60 27.82 -1.98
C ASP A 57 1.76 28.42 -3.13
N GLY A 58 0.55 27.91 -3.37
CA GLY A 58 -0.36 28.44 -4.38
C GLY A 58 -0.11 27.88 -5.79
N GLY A 59 0.52 26.72 -5.88
CA GLY A 59 0.75 26.01 -7.13
C GLY A 59 -0.52 25.83 -7.96
N LYS A 60 -0.36 25.88 -9.28
CA LYS A 60 -1.46 25.80 -10.23
C LYS A 60 -2.17 24.45 -10.12
N MET A 61 -3.44 24.50 -9.73
CA MET A 61 -4.36 23.37 -9.79
C MET A 61 -4.87 23.16 -11.22
N VAL A 62 -5.19 21.92 -11.56
CA VAL A 62 -5.83 21.58 -12.84
C VAL A 62 -7.34 21.54 -12.63
N SER A 63 -8.10 22.20 -13.50
CA SER A 63 -9.56 22.14 -13.43
C SER A 63 -10.06 20.74 -13.77
N ALA A 64 -11.24 20.35 -13.25
CA ALA A 64 -11.85 19.07 -13.60
C ALA A 64 -12.04 18.92 -15.12
N LYS A 65 -12.33 20.01 -15.82
CA LYS A 65 -12.46 20.04 -17.29
C LYS A 65 -11.14 19.71 -17.98
N ASP A 66 -10.04 20.32 -17.53
CA ASP A 66 -8.71 20.11 -18.11
C ASP A 66 -8.18 18.71 -17.79
N ALA A 67 -8.41 18.22 -16.57
CA ALA A 67 -8.09 16.85 -16.18
C ALA A 67 -8.83 15.84 -17.07
N ASN A 68 -10.13 16.05 -17.29
CA ASN A 68 -10.93 15.18 -18.16
C ASN A 68 -10.46 15.22 -19.62
N LYS A 69 -10.01 16.39 -20.11
CA LYS A 69 -9.41 16.49 -21.44
C LYS A 69 -8.14 15.66 -21.55
N GLN A 70 -7.24 15.76 -20.57
CA GLN A 70 -5.98 15.00 -20.54
C GLN A 70 -6.23 13.49 -20.52
N ILE A 71 -7.15 13.02 -19.68
CA ILE A 71 -7.54 11.60 -19.59
C ILE A 71 -8.03 11.09 -20.96
N ASN A 72 -8.91 11.86 -21.62
CA ASN A 72 -9.43 11.49 -22.93
C ASN A 72 -8.35 11.45 -24.02
N GLU A 73 -7.35 12.33 -23.96
CA GLU A 73 -6.21 12.31 -24.89
C GLU A 73 -5.34 11.05 -24.69
N LEU A 74 -5.13 10.63 -23.45
CA LEU A 74 -4.41 9.38 -23.13
C LEU A 74 -5.13 8.16 -23.72
N PHE A 75 -6.46 8.07 -23.53
CA PHE A 75 -7.26 6.98 -24.12
C PHE A 75 -7.26 6.97 -25.65
N LYS A 76 -7.22 8.14 -26.30
CA LYS A 76 -7.13 8.21 -27.76
C LYS A 76 -5.76 7.76 -28.28
N LYS A 77 -4.69 8.04 -27.53
CA LYS A 77 -3.33 7.60 -27.87
C LYS A 77 -3.15 6.10 -27.67
N SER A 78 -3.74 5.52 -26.63
CA SER A 78 -3.67 4.07 -26.39
C SER A 78 -4.43 3.25 -27.44
N LYS A 79 -5.57 3.75 -27.94
CA LYS A 79 -6.35 3.11 -29.02
C LYS A 79 -5.74 3.19 -30.43
N LYS A 80 -4.68 3.98 -30.60
CA LYS A 80 -3.96 4.12 -31.89
C LYS A 80 -2.76 3.16 -32.02
N LYS A 81 -2.40 2.44 -30.95
CA LYS A 81 -1.48 1.30 -30.98
C LYS A 81 -2.28 0.02 -31.19
#